data_AF-A0A453NF36-F1
#
_entry.id   AF-A0A453NF36-F1
#
_cell.length_a   1.000
_cell.length_b   1.000
_cell.length_c   1.000
_cell.angle_alpha   90.00
_cell.angle_beta   90.00
_cell.angle_gamma   90.00
#
_symmetry.space_group_name_H-M   'P 1'
#
loop_
_entity.id
_entity.type
_entity.pdbx_description
1 polymer ?
#
loop_
_entity_poly.entity_id
_entity_poly.type
_entity_poly.pdbx_seq_one_letter_code
_entity_poly.pdbx_strand_id
1 'polypeptide(L)'
;MCIPVREKGLGSDIRFAFAATLGQILSKQAWKPRVYMGCMKSGPVLSEKGVRYYEPEHWKFGEPGNKYFRHATGQLYAISKDLATYISINK
;
A
#
# COMPACT_ATOMS: atom_id res chain seq x y z
N MET A 1 2.04 -5.35 -5.35
CA MET A 1 3.44 -5.76 -5.18
C MET A 1 3.78 -5.60 -3.72
N CYS A 2 3.84 -6.70 -2.97
CA CYS A 2 4.20 -6.68 -1.56
C CYS A 2 5.68 -7.04 -1.45
N ILE A 3 6.50 -6.09 -1.03
CA ILE A 3 7.80 -6.41 -0.45
C ILE A 3 7.50 -6.74 1.01
N PRO A 4 7.61 -8.01 1.45
CA PRO A 4 7.38 -8.33 2.85
C PRO A 4 8.47 -7.65 3.69
N VAL A 5 8.05 -6.76 4.59
CA VAL A 5 8.94 -6.17 5.59
C VAL A 5 9.15 -7.23 6.67
N ARG A 6 10.24 -7.99 6.54
CA ARG A 6 10.78 -8.99 7.48
C ARG A 6 9.92 -9.21 8.74
N GLU A 7 9.00 -10.15 8.69
CA GLU A 7 8.46 -10.79 9.89
C GLU A 7 9.41 -11.91 10.26
N LYS A 8 10.05 -11.79 11.43
CA LYS A 8 10.75 -12.93 12.03
C LYS A 8 9.66 -13.92 12.47
N GLY A 9 9.41 -14.94 11.67
CA GLY A 9 8.43 -15.98 11.98
C GLY A 9 8.18 -16.88 10.78
N LEU A 10 8.93 -17.97 10.73
CA LEU A 10 8.62 -19.28 10.13
C LEU A 10 7.69 -19.32 8.88
N GLY A 11 8.29 -19.59 7.73
CA GLY A 11 7.67 -20.30 6.61
C GLY A 11 6.54 -19.59 5.85
N SER A 12 6.89 -18.80 4.83
CA SER A 12 6.01 -18.59 3.67
C SER A 12 6.79 -17.93 2.53
N ASP A 13 6.58 -18.45 1.31
CA ASP A 13 7.28 -18.12 0.08
C ASP A 13 7.51 -16.61 -0.12
N ILE A 14 8.77 -16.21 -0.03
CA ILE A 14 9.19 -14.85 -0.39
C ILE A 14 9.15 -14.73 -1.92
N ARG A 15 8.00 -14.31 -2.47
CA ARG A 15 7.92 -13.93 -3.88
C ARG A 15 8.50 -12.53 -4.06
N PHE A 16 9.83 -12.45 -4.23
CA PHE A 16 10.48 -11.25 -4.74
C PHE A 16 9.99 -11.00 -6.17
N ALA A 17 9.23 -9.91 -6.38
CA ALA A 17 8.84 -9.50 -7.72
C ALA A 17 10.06 -8.87 -8.42
N PHE A 18 10.75 -9.67 -9.22
CA PHE A 18 11.81 -9.26 -10.14
C PHE A 18 11.28 -8.23 -11.14
N ALA A 19 12.13 -7.31 -11.63
CA ALA A 19 11.75 -6.22 -12.53
C ALA A 19 10.96 -6.69 -13.77
N ALA A 20 11.24 -7.90 -14.27
CA ALA A 20 10.51 -8.50 -15.38
C ALA A 20 9.03 -8.79 -15.05
N THR A 21 8.75 -9.29 -13.84
CA THR A 21 7.38 -9.57 -13.38
C THR A 21 6.61 -8.27 -13.16
N LEU A 22 7.29 -7.22 -12.65
CA LEU A 22 6.68 -5.91 -12.50
C LEU A 22 6.30 -5.31 -13.87
N GLY A 23 7.20 -5.39 -14.86
CA GLY A 23 6.94 -4.95 -16.22
C GLY A 23 5.71 -5.64 -16.83
N GLN A 24 5.59 -6.96 -16.68
CA GLN A 24 4.41 -7.71 -17.17
C GLN A 24 3.11 -7.29 -16.49
N ILE A 25 3.13 -7.05 -15.17
CA ILE A 25 1.95 -6.60 -14.42
C ILE A 25 1.54 -5.19 -14.87
N LEU A 26 2.51 -4.29 -15.02
CA LEU A 26 2.27 -2.92 -15.48
C LEU A 26 1.73 -2.90 -16.91
N SER A 27 2.29 -3.69 -17.83
CA SER A 27 1.78 -3.79 -19.21
C SER A 27 0.32 -4.26 -19.27
N LYS A 28 -0.10 -5.14 -18.36
CA LYS A 28 -1.51 -5.59 -18.27
C LYS A 28 -2.46 -4.52 -17.71
N GLN A 29 -1.95 -3.58 -16.89
CA GLN A 29 -2.76 -2.50 -16.32
C GLN A 29 -2.64 -1.18 -17.11
N ALA A 30 -1.72 -1.08 -18.08
CA ALA A 30 -1.38 0.16 -18.79
C ALA A 30 -2.59 0.84 -19.48
N TRP A 31 -3.56 0.06 -19.93
CA TRP A 31 -4.74 0.54 -20.64
C TRP A 31 -5.92 0.89 -19.72
N LYS A 32 -5.80 0.61 -18.42
CA LYS A 32 -6.87 0.93 -17.47
C LYS A 32 -6.68 2.36 -16.95
N PRO A 33 -7.73 3.20 -17.04
CA PRO A 33 -7.71 4.49 -16.37
C PRO A 33 -7.79 4.29 -14.85
N ARG A 34 -7.19 5.22 -14.10
CA ARG A 34 -7.25 5.36 -12.65
C ARG A 34 -6.75 4.16 -11.86
N VAL A 35 -5.59 3.63 -12.24
CA VAL A 35 -4.94 2.51 -11.54
C VAL A 35 -4.16 3.04 -10.35
N TYR A 36 -4.45 2.47 -9.18
CA TYR A 36 -3.61 2.57 -7.98
C TYR A 36 -3.21 1.16 -7.56
N MET A 37 -1.91 0.88 -7.53
CA MET A 37 -1.39 -0.48 -7.28
C MET A 37 -0.14 -0.47 -6.38
N GLY A 38 0.01 -1.51 -5.58
CA GLY A 38 1.02 -1.60 -4.53
C GLY A 38 0.73 -2.80 -3.63
N CYS A 39 1.34 -2.86 -2.45
CA CYS A 39 0.91 -3.81 -1.43
C CYS A 39 -0.31 -3.22 -0.73
N MET A 40 -1.52 -3.57 -1.11
CA MET A 40 -2.69 -2.93 -0.50
C MET A 40 -2.88 -3.45 0.94
N LYS A 41 -2.81 -2.54 1.91
CA LYS A 41 -3.14 -2.77 3.31
C LYS A 41 -4.56 -2.28 3.59
N SER A 42 -5.27 -3.06 4.40
CA SER A 42 -6.55 -2.69 5.01
C SER A 42 -6.61 -3.38 6.38
N GLY A 43 -7.18 -2.73 7.38
CA GLY A 43 -7.21 -3.26 8.74
C GLY A 43 -7.38 -2.16 9.78
N PRO A 44 -7.45 -2.50 11.07
CA PRO A 44 -7.58 -1.51 12.13
C PRO A 44 -6.38 -0.57 12.17
N VAL A 45 -6.63 0.71 12.48
CA VAL A 45 -5.59 1.69 12.79
C VAL A 45 -5.10 1.41 14.21
N LEU A 46 -3.80 1.23 14.37
CA LEU A 46 -3.19 0.89 15.65
C LEU A 46 -2.85 2.17 16.41
N SER A 47 -3.70 2.54 17.37
CA SER A 47 -3.56 3.76 18.20
C SER A 47 -2.83 3.54 19.53
N GLU A 48 -2.48 2.31 19.86
CA GLU A 48 -1.82 1.98 21.12
C GLU A 48 -0.31 2.18 21.04
N LYS A 49 0.26 2.98 21.95
CA LYS A 49 1.71 3.19 22.01
C LYS A 49 2.42 1.90 22.43
N GLY A 50 3.46 1.50 21.70
CA GLY A 50 4.26 0.32 22.02
C GLY A 50 3.93 -0.93 21.20
N VAL A 51 2.82 -0.92 20.44
CA VAL A 51 2.56 -1.98 19.45
C VAL A 51 3.34 -1.72 18.17
N ARG A 52 3.72 -2.79 17.47
CA ARG A 52 4.40 -2.69 16.18
C ARG A 52 3.47 -1.98 15.19
N TYR A 53 4.01 -1.01 14.45
CA TYR A 53 3.25 -0.16 13.52
C TYR A 53 2.20 0.73 14.19
N TYR A 54 2.43 1.15 15.43
CA TYR A 54 1.70 2.26 16.06
C TYR A 54 1.67 3.47 15.10
N GLU A 55 0.49 4.04 14.93
CA GLU A 55 0.25 5.22 14.09
C GLU A 55 0.21 6.48 14.98
N PRO A 56 1.26 7.34 14.96
CA PRO A 56 1.32 8.53 15.80
C PRO A 56 0.16 9.49 15.49
N GLU A 57 -0.25 9.55 14.23
CA GLU A 57 -1.34 10.41 13.76
C GLU A 57 -2.66 9.64 13.59
N HIS A 58 -2.90 8.60 14.40
CA HIS A 58 -4.11 7.77 14.33
C HIS A 58 -5.40 8.59 14.43
N TRP A 59 -5.37 9.73 15.14
CA TRP A 59 -6.50 10.65 15.29
C TRP A 59 -7.01 11.20 13.95
N LYS A 60 -6.17 11.27 12.90
CA LYS A 60 -6.58 11.67 11.55
C LYS A 60 -7.52 10.66 10.89
N PHE A 61 -7.53 9.42 11.39
CA PHE A 61 -8.37 8.34 10.89
C PHE A 61 -9.68 8.22 11.69
N GLY A 62 -9.98 9.19 12.57
CA GLY A 62 -11.20 9.27 13.37
C GLY A 62 -11.11 8.52 14.70
N GLU A 63 -12.21 7.90 15.10
CA GLU A 63 -12.36 7.25 16.39
C GLU A 63 -11.57 5.94 16.53
N PRO A 64 -11.24 5.53 17.77
CA PRO A 64 -10.64 4.23 18.06
C PRO A 64 -11.47 3.08 17.45
N GLY A 65 -10.80 2.15 16.76
CA GLY A 65 -11.47 1.05 16.05
C GLY A 65 -11.73 1.32 14.58
N ASN A 66 -11.48 2.54 14.10
CA ASN A 66 -11.49 2.83 12.68
C ASN A 66 -10.42 2.04 11.92
N LYS A 67 -10.72 1.77 10.65
CA LYS A 67 -9.88 1.00 9.75
C LYS A 67 -9.19 1.94 8.77
N TYR A 68 -7.97 1.58 8.37
CA TYR A 68 -7.32 2.22 7.25
C TYR A 68 -8.21 2.13 6.02
N PHE A 69 -8.38 3.26 5.31
CA PHE A 69 -8.76 3.20 3.91
C PHE A 69 -7.74 2.32 3.17
N ARG A 70 -8.23 1.54 2.20
CA ARG A 70 -7.37 0.65 1.44
C ARG A 70 -6.27 1.47 0.74
N HIS A 71 -5.03 1.28 1.14
CA HIS A 71 -3.88 2.03 0.64
C HIS A 71 -2.70 1.12 0.39
N ALA A 72 -1.79 1.53 -0.49
CA ALA A 72 -0.54 0.83 -0.71
C ALA A 72 0.40 1.06 0.49
N THR A 73 0.79 -0.02 1.16
CA THR A 73 1.84 -0.06 2.17
C THR A 73 3.18 -0.43 1.53
N GLY A 74 4.28 0.07 2.10
CA GLY A 74 5.64 -0.24 1.67
C GLY A 74 6.29 0.85 0.81
N GLN A 75 7.50 0.57 0.32
CA GLN A 75 8.36 1.56 -0.36
C GLN A 75 8.00 1.78 -1.83
N LEU A 76 7.25 0.87 -2.46
CA LEU A 76 6.94 0.94 -3.89
C LEU A 76 5.44 0.80 -4.14
N TYR A 77 4.89 1.79 -4.83
CA TYR A 77 3.55 1.78 -5.40
C TYR A 77 3.59 2.42 -6.79
N ALA A 78 2.57 2.15 -7.61
CA ALA A 78 2.40 2.80 -8.90
C ALA A 78 0.99 3.37 -9.01
N ILE A 79 0.91 4.54 -9.62
CA ILE A 79 -0.34 5.21 -9.99
C ILE A 79 -0.31 5.51 -11.49
N SER A 80 -1.46 5.44 -12.14
CA SER A 80 -1.58 5.84 -13.54
C SER A 80 -1.50 7.36 -13.70
N LYS A 81 -1.11 7.82 -14.90
CA LYS A 81 -0.94 9.26 -15.20
C LYS A 81 -2.21 10.07 -14.95
N ASP A 82 -3.37 9.54 -15.33
CA ASP A 82 -4.66 10.18 -15.13
C ASP A 82 -5.02 10.31 -13.64
N LEU A 83 -4.74 9.29 -12.82
CA LEU A 83 -4.91 9.36 -11.37
C LEU A 83 -3.95 10.37 -10.73
N ALA A 84 -2.68 10.36 -11.15
CA ALA A 84 -1.69 11.32 -10.66
C ALA A 84 -2.10 12.77 -10.98
N THR A 85 -2.62 13.00 -12.19
CA THR A 85 -3.12 14.32 -12.62
C THR A 85 -4.35 14.74 -11.82
N TYR A 86 -5.27 13.81 -11.54
CA TYR A 86 -6.42 14.09 -10.70
C TYR A 86 -6.02 14.49 -9.27
N ILE A 87 -5.06 13.77 -8.67
CA ILE A 87 -4.57 14.07 -7.32
C ILE A 87 -3.87 15.43 -7.30
N SER A 88 -3.05 15.77 -8.31
CA SER A 88 -2.26 17.01 -8.30
C SER A 88 -3.07 18.31 -8.39
N ILE A 89 -4.34 18.23 -8.82
CA ILE A 89 -5.24 19.38 -8.89
C ILE A 89 -5.79 19.76 -7.51
N ASN A 90 -5.86 18.81 -6.58
CA ASN A 90 -6.39 19.03 -5.23
C ASN A 90 -5.27 19.59 -4.33
N LYS A 91 -5.29 20.91 -4.10
CA LYS A 91 -4.35 21.64 -3.22
C LYS A 91 -4.85 21.73 -1.79
#